data_AF-A0AAX6TAZ0-F1
#
_entry.id   AF-A0AAX6TAZ0-F1
#
_cell.length_a   1.000
_cell.length_b   1.000
_cell.length_c   1.000
_cell.angle_alpha   90.00
_cell.angle_beta   90.00
_cell.angle_gamma   90.00
#
_symmetry.space_group_name_H-M   'P 1'
#
loop_
_entity.id
_entity.type
_entity.pdbx_description
1 polymer ?
#
loop_
_entity_poly.entity_id
_entity_poly.type
_entity_poly.pdbx_seq_one_letter_code
_entity_poly.pdbx_strand_id
1 'polypeptide(L)'
;MGRGPRGARSLLPLLLLLGLAQGSTAVPRADDVCATCHEHATCQQRDGRKICMCNYGFVGNGRTWCVDKNECQLGATVVCGNHTSCHNTLGGFYCVCLEGYRATNNKKTFIPNDGTFCTEIRCGSPPEVQNAILVGNHSSSLGGVAHYVCQEGFESPGGKIDSVCTEKGTWRESTFTCIEIMTEIKNVSVFNNTCLRWQISSGRIISKIMYVINLKGQRSDPVESIHEETINLTTDSRTPEVCLTLYQGTNYTVNISTAPPGRSVPAILGFQTAEDDFLEDDGIFNISVFNETCLKLRMHSRKVGSEQMYQFKVLGQRWYLDNFYHETSFNFTTSEPAPEVCLDLYPATDYTVNITWLGPSEQHSVQITIMTAPTVKQTIRNISVFNETCLRWRSMKTAGIEEMYLFRIWGQRWYQKGYTQEMIFNTTSSSQSPEMCLDLHPGANYNVSLQALSSELPVVISLTTQITGPPVPEIESFIVRRGHLPRLKLKKAKERNGPISSYQVLVLPLALQSIFSCDYEGATSFFSNASNTDGYVAAELLAKDVADDTMEISIGDRLYYGKYYNAPLKTGNDYHIVLRITSEWNKVRRYSCAVLAQVKDSSLTLEQMVGVGLGSIAFVMALAFLSFLAV
;
A
#
# COMPACT_ATOMS: atom_id res chain seq x y z
N MET A 1 64.22 17.01 2.88
CA MET A 1 65.67 16.79 3.09
C MET A 1 66.17 16.01 1.87
N GLY A 2 66.69 16.68 0.83
CA GLY A 2 68.13 16.86 0.55
C GLY A 2 68.60 15.73 -0.39
N ARG A 3 69.30 15.90 -1.50
CA ARG A 3 70.13 16.97 -2.12
C ARG A 3 70.27 16.65 -3.63
N GLY A 4 70.48 17.65 -4.49
CA GLY A 4 71.16 17.49 -5.80
C GLY A 4 72.69 17.28 -5.60
N PRO A 5 73.61 17.57 -6.55
CA PRO A 5 73.51 18.34 -7.81
C PRO A 5 74.28 17.68 -9.01
N ARG A 6 74.29 18.18 -10.25
CA ARG A 6 75.20 19.17 -10.94
C ARG A 6 75.02 18.86 -12.45
N GLY A 7 75.05 19.72 -13.46
CA GLY A 7 75.56 21.05 -13.81
C GLY A 7 75.83 20.98 -15.34
N ALA A 8 76.00 22.00 -16.18
CA ALA A 8 75.88 23.44 -16.19
C ALA A 8 75.94 23.86 -17.68
N ARG A 9 75.43 25.06 -18.00
CA ARG A 9 75.28 25.69 -19.33
C ARG A 9 76.59 26.21 -19.92
N SER A 10 76.62 26.45 -21.25
CA SER A 10 77.33 27.59 -21.85
C SER A 10 76.63 28.09 -23.13
N LEU A 11 76.68 29.42 -23.36
CA LEU A 11 75.96 30.24 -24.34
C LEU A 11 76.89 30.71 -25.49
N LEU A 12 76.36 30.73 -26.73
CA LEU A 12 76.49 31.69 -27.87
C LEU A 12 77.83 32.41 -28.18
N PRO A 13 78.20 32.69 -29.47
CA PRO A 13 77.49 33.74 -30.26
C PRO A 13 77.45 33.58 -31.81
N LEU A 14 76.86 34.62 -32.41
CA LEU A 14 76.35 34.90 -33.77
C LEU A 14 77.42 35.41 -34.78
N LEU A 15 77.01 35.54 -36.07
CA LEU A 15 77.57 36.33 -37.22
C LEU A 15 78.49 35.53 -38.21
N LEU A 16 78.45 35.67 -39.54
CA LEU A 16 77.93 36.68 -40.48
C LEU A 16 77.78 36.09 -41.93
N LEU A 17 76.88 36.70 -42.70
CA LEU A 17 76.42 36.56 -44.09
C LEU A 17 77.43 36.42 -45.28
N LEU A 18 77.01 35.72 -46.37
CA LEU A 18 76.93 36.10 -47.82
C LEU A 18 77.38 35.01 -48.83
N GLY A 19 76.60 34.83 -49.91
CA GLY A 19 77.13 34.36 -51.21
C GLY A 19 76.26 33.37 -52.00
N LEU A 20 75.69 33.84 -53.12
CA LEU A 20 74.83 33.15 -54.09
C LEU A 20 75.56 32.07 -54.93
N ALA A 21 74.87 30.97 -55.28
CA ALA A 21 74.96 30.34 -56.61
C ALA A 21 73.88 29.27 -56.86
N GLN A 22 72.89 29.64 -57.66
CA GLN A 22 72.32 28.92 -58.80
C GLN A 22 71.97 27.42 -58.67
N GLY A 23 70.65 27.17 -58.64
CA GLY A 23 69.97 26.51 -59.76
C GLY A 23 70.32 25.04 -60.02
N SER A 24 69.48 24.15 -59.51
CA SER A 24 69.16 22.90 -60.19
C SER A 24 67.68 22.61 -59.94
N THR A 25 66.84 23.06 -60.88
CA THR A 25 65.43 22.70 -60.95
C THR A 25 65.32 21.22 -61.28
N ALA A 26 65.34 20.37 -60.26
CA ALA A 26 64.80 19.02 -60.36
C ALA A 26 63.28 19.10 -60.21
N VAL A 27 62.61 18.94 -61.35
CA VAL A 27 61.16 18.75 -61.50
C VAL A 27 60.63 17.77 -60.43
N PRO A 28 59.51 18.07 -59.73
CA PRO A 28 58.94 17.15 -58.76
C PRO A 28 58.46 15.90 -59.49
N ARG A 29 59.10 14.76 -59.23
CA ARG A 29 58.65 13.46 -59.74
C ARG A 29 57.51 12.96 -58.86
N ALA A 30 56.33 12.94 -59.47
CA ALA A 30 55.19 12.03 -59.24
C ALA A 30 54.86 11.65 -57.78
N ASP A 31 53.79 12.26 -57.28
CA ASP A 31 52.83 11.75 -56.28
C ASP A 31 53.32 10.56 -55.43
N ASP A 32 53.95 10.83 -54.28
CA ASP A 32 54.03 9.80 -53.25
C ASP A 32 52.60 9.52 -52.77
N VAL A 33 52.00 8.47 -53.35
CA VAL A 33 50.62 8.05 -53.10
C VAL A 33 50.34 7.90 -51.60
N CYS A 34 51.35 7.52 -50.82
CA CYS A 34 51.27 7.34 -49.38
C CYS A 34 51.22 8.64 -48.57
N ALA A 35 51.65 9.78 -49.12
CA ALA A 35 51.71 11.05 -48.40
C ALA A 35 50.33 11.73 -48.26
N THR A 36 49.32 11.25 -48.98
CA THR A 36 47.98 11.85 -49.10
C THR A 36 46.85 10.84 -48.83
N CYS A 37 47.12 9.79 -48.05
CA CYS A 37 46.06 8.86 -47.64
C CYS A 37 45.06 9.54 -46.70
N HIS A 38 43.81 9.08 -46.75
CA HIS A 38 42.76 9.52 -45.83
C HIS A 38 43.14 9.21 -44.37
N GLU A 39 42.63 9.97 -43.39
CA GLU A 39 42.99 9.83 -41.97
C GLU A 39 42.71 8.43 -41.38
N HIS A 40 41.69 7.75 -41.92
CA HIS A 40 41.32 6.37 -41.60
C HIS A 40 41.83 5.36 -42.65
N ALA A 41 42.95 5.63 -43.32
CA ALA A 41 43.58 4.73 -44.28
C ALA A 41 45.08 4.58 -44.03
N THR A 42 45.62 3.40 -44.36
CA THR A 42 47.04 3.10 -44.28
C THR A 42 47.58 2.82 -45.67
N CYS A 43 48.78 3.30 -45.97
CA CYS A 43 49.43 2.99 -47.24
C CYS A 43 50.01 1.57 -47.22
N GLN A 44 49.68 0.76 -48.21
CA GLN A 44 50.20 -0.60 -48.38
C GLN A 44 50.80 -0.76 -49.78
N GLN A 45 51.81 -1.62 -49.91
CA GLN A 45 52.42 -1.95 -51.20
C GLN A 45 51.83 -3.26 -51.71
N ARG A 46 51.14 -3.21 -52.86
CA ARG A 46 50.56 -4.37 -53.53
C ARG A 46 51.03 -4.39 -54.98
N ASP A 47 51.59 -5.53 -55.41
CA ASP A 47 52.07 -5.74 -56.79
C ASP A 47 53.01 -4.61 -57.29
N GLY A 48 53.91 -4.14 -56.42
CA GLY A 48 54.88 -3.09 -56.74
C GLY A 48 54.32 -1.66 -56.74
N ARG A 49 53.02 -1.45 -56.49
CA ARG A 49 52.38 -0.12 -56.41
C ARG A 49 52.00 0.22 -54.97
N LYS A 50 52.21 1.48 -54.57
CA LYS A 50 51.74 2.03 -53.30
C LYS A 50 50.27 2.42 -53.43
N ILE A 51 49.40 1.89 -52.59
CA ILE A 51 47.96 2.19 -52.56
C ILE A 51 47.51 2.54 -51.14
N CYS A 52 46.58 3.47 -51.00
CA CYS A 52 45.93 3.73 -49.71
C CYS A 52 44.77 2.75 -49.54
N MET A 53 44.75 2.03 -48.42
CA MET A 53 43.65 1.14 -48.06
C MET A 53 43.00 1.63 -46.78
N CYS A 54 41.66 1.72 -46.76
CA CYS A 54 40.95 2.07 -45.53
C CYS A 54 41.30 1.09 -44.41
N ASN A 55 41.42 1.60 -43.19
CA ASN A 55 41.69 0.81 -42.00
C ASN A 55 40.55 -0.18 -41.76
N TYR A 56 40.82 -1.25 -41.00
CA TYR A 56 39.80 -2.23 -40.64
C TYR A 56 38.58 -1.55 -39.99
N GLY A 57 37.36 -1.94 -40.40
CA GLY A 57 36.11 -1.29 -39.99
C GLY A 57 35.68 -0.12 -40.87
N PHE A 58 36.44 0.24 -41.91
CA PHE A 58 36.09 1.31 -42.84
C PHE A 58 36.02 0.83 -44.29
N VAL A 59 35.16 1.47 -45.08
CA VAL A 59 34.99 1.24 -46.53
C VAL A 59 35.16 2.55 -47.29
N GLY A 60 35.77 2.49 -48.47
CA GLY A 60 36.02 3.68 -49.28
C GLY A 60 37.21 3.50 -50.21
N ASN A 61 37.70 4.60 -50.75
CA ASN A 61 38.79 4.60 -51.74
C ASN A 61 40.18 4.83 -51.12
N GLY A 62 40.29 4.97 -49.80
CA GLY A 62 41.56 5.14 -49.09
C GLY A 62 42.21 6.52 -49.24
N ARG A 63 41.75 7.36 -50.17
CA ARG A 63 42.37 8.65 -50.50
C ARG A 63 41.50 9.84 -50.11
N THR A 64 40.27 9.90 -50.60
CA THR A 64 39.39 11.06 -50.39
C THR A 64 38.28 10.77 -49.37
N TRP A 65 37.94 9.50 -49.17
CA TRP A 65 36.99 9.10 -48.13
C TRP A 65 37.25 7.66 -47.69
N CYS A 66 37.19 7.48 -46.38
CA CYS A 66 36.94 6.19 -45.73
C CYS A 66 35.83 6.43 -44.74
N VAL A 67 34.66 5.83 -44.99
CA VAL A 67 33.52 5.90 -44.09
C VAL A 67 33.45 4.63 -43.28
N ASP A 68 32.97 4.78 -42.06
CA ASP A 68 32.72 3.67 -41.17
C ASP A 68 31.78 2.64 -41.82
N LYS A 69 32.17 1.38 -41.75
CA LYS A 69 31.36 0.28 -42.23
C LYS A 69 30.39 -0.10 -41.12
N ASN A 70 29.10 0.15 -41.32
CA ASN A 70 28.12 -0.26 -40.33
C ASN A 70 27.82 -1.76 -40.43
N GLU A 71 28.54 -2.60 -39.67
CA GLU A 71 28.31 -4.04 -39.68
C GLU A 71 26.90 -4.42 -39.21
N CYS A 72 26.26 -3.62 -38.35
CA CYS A 72 24.92 -3.90 -37.84
C CYS A 72 23.81 -3.87 -38.91
N GLN A 73 24.07 -3.28 -40.09
CA GLN A 73 23.13 -3.30 -41.22
C GLN A 73 22.92 -4.69 -41.83
N LEU A 74 23.85 -5.63 -41.58
CA LEU A 74 23.71 -7.03 -42.00
C LEU A 74 22.71 -7.82 -41.12
N GLY A 75 22.24 -7.21 -40.03
CA GLY A 75 21.30 -7.77 -39.07
C GLY A 75 21.99 -8.24 -37.80
N ALA A 76 21.45 -7.82 -36.64
CA ALA A 76 22.03 -8.11 -35.33
C ALA A 76 22.20 -9.62 -35.08
N THR A 77 21.27 -10.46 -35.53
CA THR A 77 21.37 -11.92 -35.33
C THR A 77 22.49 -12.57 -36.12
N VAL A 78 22.75 -12.07 -37.34
CA VAL A 78 23.81 -12.57 -38.23
C VAL A 78 25.19 -12.18 -37.68
N VAL A 79 25.26 -11.00 -37.08
CA VAL A 79 26.51 -10.35 -36.69
C VAL A 79 26.90 -10.64 -35.24
N CYS A 80 25.92 -10.64 -34.34
CA CYS A 80 26.10 -10.80 -32.89
C CYS A 80 25.57 -12.14 -32.33
N GLY A 81 24.76 -12.88 -33.10
CA GLY A 81 24.13 -14.12 -32.66
C GLY A 81 22.69 -13.95 -32.14
N ASN A 82 22.08 -15.02 -31.63
CA ASN A 82 20.70 -14.96 -31.13
C ASN A 82 20.60 -14.17 -29.81
N HIS A 83 19.46 -13.50 -29.62
CA HIS A 83 19.12 -12.73 -28.41
C HIS A 83 20.08 -11.56 -28.10
N THR A 84 20.56 -10.88 -29.13
CA THR A 84 21.48 -9.73 -29.02
C THR A 84 20.98 -8.48 -29.74
N SER A 85 21.44 -7.32 -29.27
CA SER A 85 21.42 -6.04 -29.99
C SER A 85 22.82 -5.70 -30.50
N CYS A 86 22.91 -5.16 -31.71
CA CYS A 86 24.17 -4.72 -32.34
C CYS A 86 24.27 -3.20 -32.28
N HIS A 87 25.42 -2.70 -31.83
CA HIS A 87 25.72 -1.28 -31.73
C HIS A 87 26.98 -0.94 -32.51
N ASN A 88 26.79 -0.14 -33.56
CA ASN A 88 27.86 0.32 -34.41
C ASN A 88 28.66 1.46 -33.75
N THR A 89 29.96 1.47 -33.95
CA THR A 89 30.90 2.48 -33.45
C THR A 89 31.88 2.86 -34.55
N LEU A 90 32.55 4.00 -34.44
CA LEU A 90 33.51 4.39 -35.47
C LEU A 90 34.70 3.40 -35.52
N GLY A 91 34.85 2.68 -36.64
CA GLY A 91 35.88 1.67 -36.87
C GLY A 91 35.55 0.27 -36.33
N GLY A 92 34.31 0.01 -35.90
CA GLY A 92 33.91 -1.32 -35.44
C GLY A 92 32.56 -1.36 -34.73
N PHE A 93 32.28 -2.42 -33.97
CA PHE A 93 30.95 -2.61 -33.38
C PHE A 93 31.03 -3.49 -32.13
N TYR A 94 29.99 -3.44 -31.30
CA TYR A 94 29.84 -4.30 -30.14
C TYR A 94 28.41 -4.82 -30.00
N CYS A 95 28.29 -5.93 -29.28
CA CYS A 95 27.03 -6.62 -29.05
C CYS A 95 26.63 -6.53 -27.58
N VAL A 96 25.32 -6.47 -27.34
CA VAL A 96 24.71 -6.47 -26.01
C VAL A 96 23.63 -7.55 -25.98
N CYS A 97 23.52 -8.31 -24.90
CA CYS A 97 22.40 -9.25 -24.75
C CYS A 97 21.08 -8.51 -24.53
N LEU A 98 20.01 -9.02 -25.13
CA LEU A 98 18.65 -8.52 -24.88
C LEU A 98 18.24 -8.79 -23.42
N GLU A 99 17.21 -8.08 -22.94
CA GLU A 99 16.67 -8.28 -21.59
C GLU A 99 16.30 -9.76 -21.35
N GLY A 100 16.62 -10.26 -20.16
CA GLY A 100 16.46 -11.68 -19.82
C GLY A 100 17.66 -12.56 -20.19
N TYR A 101 18.68 -12.04 -20.88
CA TYR A 101 19.87 -12.78 -21.28
C TYR A 101 21.15 -12.11 -20.77
N ARG A 102 22.16 -12.93 -20.45
CA ARG A 102 23.52 -12.47 -20.10
C ARG A 102 24.57 -13.09 -21.02
N ALA A 103 25.63 -12.34 -21.27
CA ALA A 103 26.78 -12.85 -22.00
C ALA A 103 27.49 -13.92 -21.16
N THR A 104 27.97 -14.99 -21.79
CA THR A 104 28.70 -16.08 -21.11
C THR A 104 29.96 -15.60 -20.37
N ASN A 105 30.55 -14.48 -20.79
CA ASN A 105 31.70 -13.85 -20.14
C ASN A 105 31.33 -12.85 -19.04
N ASN A 106 30.04 -12.74 -18.67
CA ASN A 106 29.48 -11.80 -17.69
C ASN A 106 29.76 -10.30 -17.96
N LYS A 107 30.18 -9.93 -19.18
CA LYS A 107 30.35 -8.52 -19.58
C LYS A 107 29.05 -7.97 -20.17
N LYS A 108 28.78 -6.69 -19.93
CA LYS A 108 27.62 -5.98 -20.50
C LYS A 108 27.70 -5.88 -22.03
N THR A 109 28.91 -5.77 -22.56
CA THR A 109 29.21 -5.67 -23.99
C THR A 109 30.24 -6.72 -24.38
N PHE A 110 30.13 -7.30 -25.57
CA PHE A 110 31.14 -8.23 -26.10
C PHE A 110 31.40 -7.99 -27.58
N ILE A 111 32.61 -8.36 -28.02
CA ILE A 111 32.98 -8.36 -29.44
C ILE A 111 32.53 -9.71 -30.02
N PRO A 112 31.80 -9.70 -31.15
CA PRO A 112 31.31 -10.94 -31.74
C PRO A 112 32.45 -11.80 -32.32
N ASN A 113 32.18 -13.09 -32.46
CA ASN A 113 33.12 -14.14 -32.87
C ASN A 113 34.24 -14.48 -31.86
N ASP A 114 34.21 -13.92 -30.65
CA ASP A 114 35.14 -14.26 -29.54
C ASP A 114 34.64 -15.46 -28.69
N GLY A 115 33.75 -16.30 -29.24
CA GLY A 115 33.13 -17.42 -28.52
C GLY A 115 32.14 -17.02 -27.40
N THR A 116 31.89 -15.73 -27.21
CA THR A 116 30.88 -15.21 -26.28
C THR A 116 29.50 -15.21 -26.95
N PHE A 117 28.48 -15.70 -26.24
CA PHE A 117 27.09 -15.70 -26.69
C PHE A 117 26.13 -15.40 -25.53
N CYS A 118 24.88 -15.10 -25.84
CA CYS A 118 23.87 -14.79 -24.84
C CYS A 118 23.18 -16.06 -24.34
N THR A 119 23.10 -16.17 -23.02
CA THR A 119 22.41 -17.25 -22.31
C THR A 119 21.29 -16.69 -21.46
N GLU A 120 20.18 -17.42 -21.37
CA GLU A 120 19.04 -16.99 -20.56
C GLU A 120 19.41 -16.91 -19.08
N ILE A 121 18.97 -15.85 -18.40
CA ILE A 121 19.18 -15.69 -16.95
C ILE A 121 18.16 -16.56 -16.21
N ARG A 122 18.67 -17.58 -15.51
CA ARG A 122 17.88 -18.44 -14.62
C ARG A 122 18.47 -18.46 -13.22
N CYS A 123 17.66 -18.19 -12.21
CA CYS A 123 18.09 -18.19 -10.80
C CYS A 123 18.04 -19.57 -10.13
N GLY A 124 17.47 -20.59 -10.77
CA GLY A 124 17.27 -21.91 -10.16
C GLY A 124 16.26 -21.88 -9.01
N SER A 125 16.42 -22.79 -8.05
CA SER A 125 15.54 -22.88 -6.87
C SER A 125 15.73 -21.69 -5.92
N PRO A 126 14.64 -21.08 -5.41
CA PRO A 126 14.69 -20.02 -4.41
C PRO A 126 15.42 -20.44 -3.12
N PRO A 127 16.01 -19.50 -2.36
CA PRO A 127 16.66 -19.80 -1.08
C PRO A 127 15.66 -20.35 -0.06
N GLU A 128 16.08 -21.33 0.76
CA GLU A 128 15.24 -21.85 1.83
C GLU A 128 15.24 -20.90 3.03
N VAL A 129 14.06 -20.59 3.55
CA VAL A 129 13.87 -19.78 4.76
C VAL A 129 13.34 -20.70 5.86
N GLN A 130 14.01 -20.70 7.01
CA GLN A 130 13.67 -21.57 8.12
C GLN A 130 12.27 -21.26 8.67
N ASN A 131 11.47 -22.30 8.92
CA ASN A 131 10.07 -22.22 9.38
C ASN A 131 9.16 -21.42 8.42
N ALA A 132 9.52 -21.34 7.14
CA ALA A 132 8.69 -20.78 6.08
C ALA A 132 8.49 -21.78 4.95
N ILE A 133 7.42 -21.59 4.19
CA ILE A 133 7.11 -22.33 2.98
C ILE A 133 6.99 -21.38 1.80
N LEU A 134 7.39 -21.86 0.63
CA LEU A 134 7.20 -21.13 -0.61
C LEU A 134 5.77 -21.33 -1.12
N VAL A 135 5.08 -20.25 -1.45
CA VAL A 135 3.68 -20.31 -1.90
C VAL A 135 3.59 -20.01 -3.40
N GLY A 136 2.97 -20.94 -4.15
CA GLY A 136 2.72 -20.81 -5.59
C GLY A 136 3.85 -21.31 -6.50
N ASN A 137 3.60 -21.26 -7.82
CA ASN A 137 4.60 -21.59 -8.84
C ASN A 137 5.48 -20.36 -9.11
N HIS A 138 6.74 -20.42 -8.69
CA HIS A 138 7.72 -19.37 -8.94
C HIS A 138 8.35 -19.54 -10.33
N SER A 139 8.56 -18.43 -11.03
CA SER A 139 9.39 -18.44 -12.24
C SER A 139 10.85 -18.27 -11.84
N SER A 140 11.74 -19.11 -12.38
CA SER A 140 13.18 -18.93 -12.23
C SER A 140 13.76 -17.90 -13.21
N SER A 141 12.95 -17.34 -14.10
CA SER A 141 13.38 -16.32 -15.08
C SER A 141 13.67 -14.98 -14.40
N LEU A 142 14.40 -14.11 -15.10
CA LEU A 142 14.64 -12.73 -14.64
C LEU A 142 13.34 -12.04 -14.21
N GLY A 143 13.36 -11.42 -13.03
CA GLY A 143 12.18 -10.75 -12.46
C GLY A 143 11.14 -11.68 -11.84
N GLY A 144 11.35 -13.00 -11.88
CA GLY A 144 10.51 -13.97 -11.17
C GLY A 144 10.52 -13.72 -9.66
N VAL A 145 9.37 -13.95 -9.03
CA VAL A 145 9.14 -13.67 -7.60
C VAL A 145 8.86 -14.96 -6.85
N ALA A 146 9.58 -15.14 -5.76
CA ALA A 146 9.45 -16.22 -4.79
C ALA A 146 8.80 -15.66 -3.52
N HIS A 147 7.55 -16.07 -3.26
CA HIS A 147 6.76 -15.60 -2.12
C HIS A 147 6.85 -16.59 -0.97
N TYR A 148 7.24 -16.12 0.22
CA TYR A 148 7.38 -16.94 1.42
C TYR A 148 6.24 -16.68 2.41
N VAL A 149 5.75 -17.73 3.07
CA VAL A 149 4.78 -17.63 4.15
C VAL A 149 5.29 -18.44 5.33
N CYS A 150 5.19 -17.90 6.55
CA CYS A 150 5.58 -18.66 7.74
C CYS A 150 4.71 -19.90 7.92
N GLN A 151 5.34 -20.99 8.34
CA GLN A 151 4.64 -22.21 8.73
C GLN A 151 3.74 -21.94 9.94
N GLU A 152 2.74 -22.80 10.14
CA GLU A 152 1.78 -22.67 11.24
C GLU A 152 2.49 -22.60 12.60
N GLY A 153 2.13 -21.62 13.43
CA GLY A 153 2.75 -21.34 14.74
C GLY A 153 3.98 -20.44 14.71
N PHE A 154 4.39 -19.94 13.55
CA PHE A 154 5.42 -18.94 13.40
C PHE A 154 4.86 -17.65 12.77
N GLU A 155 5.41 -16.50 13.15
CA GLU A 155 5.08 -15.20 12.58
C GLU A 155 6.32 -14.44 12.13
N SER A 156 6.16 -13.49 11.23
CA SER A 156 7.25 -12.61 10.83
C SER A 156 7.18 -11.29 11.59
N PRO A 157 8.26 -10.85 12.25
CA PRO A 157 8.32 -9.54 12.90
C PRO A 157 8.47 -8.39 11.88
N GLY A 158 8.59 -8.71 10.59
CA GLY A 158 8.75 -7.78 9.47
C GLY A 158 9.84 -8.24 8.50
N GLY A 159 9.88 -7.66 7.30
CA GLY A 159 10.87 -7.99 6.28
C GLY A 159 10.29 -8.06 4.87
N LYS A 160 11.14 -8.26 3.87
CA LYS A 160 10.71 -8.44 2.48
C LYS A 160 10.31 -9.90 2.26
N ILE A 161 9.00 -10.13 2.25
CA ILE A 161 8.33 -11.43 2.06
C ILE A 161 8.68 -12.07 0.70
N ASP A 162 9.07 -11.24 -0.27
CA ASP A 162 9.41 -11.66 -1.62
C ASP A 162 10.92 -11.68 -1.87
N SER A 163 11.41 -12.76 -2.47
CA SER A 163 12.71 -12.79 -3.14
C SER A 163 12.51 -12.65 -4.65
N VAL A 164 13.35 -11.87 -5.31
CA VAL A 164 13.26 -11.58 -6.75
C VAL A 164 14.51 -12.06 -7.47
N CYS A 165 14.33 -12.76 -8.59
CA CYS A 165 15.43 -13.19 -9.45
C CYS A 165 16.10 -11.99 -10.13
N THR A 166 17.40 -11.82 -9.89
CA THR A 166 18.17 -10.64 -10.33
C THR A 166 18.87 -10.87 -11.68
N GLU A 167 19.35 -9.78 -12.30
CA GLU A 167 20.15 -9.80 -13.54
C GLU A 167 21.45 -10.63 -13.42
N LYS A 168 21.91 -10.90 -12.20
CA LYS A 168 23.09 -11.74 -11.93
C LYS A 168 22.78 -13.23 -12.02
N GLY A 169 21.50 -13.62 -12.14
CA GLY A 169 21.08 -15.02 -12.08
C GLY A 169 21.10 -15.58 -10.66
N THR A 170 20.96 -14.72 -9.64
CA THR A 170 20.81 -15.12 -8.24
C THR A 170 19.54 -14.51 -7.66
N TRP A 171 18.91 -15.24 -6.75
CA TRP A 171 17.81 -14.71 -5.94
C TRP A 171 18.31 -13.60 -5.01
N ARG A 172 17.52 -12.53 -4.88
CA ARG A 172 17.82 -11.47 -3.92
C ARG A 172 17.68 -12.02 -2.50
N GLU A 173 18.65 -11.71 -1.64
CA GLU A 173 18.59 -12.08 -0.23
C GLU A 173 17.32 -11.51 0.41
N SER A 174 16.52 -12.39 1.03
CA SER A 174 15.30 -12.01 1.73
C SER A 174 15.65 -11.76 3.19
N THR A 175 15.17 -10.64 3.76
CA THR A 175 15.26 -10.36 5.20
C THR A 175 14.09 -10.98 5.97
N PHE A 176 13.30 -11.85 5.33
CA PHE A 176 12.14 -12.49 5.92
C PHE A 176 12.59 -13.57 6.91
N THR A 177 12.18 -13.41 8.16
CA THR A 177 12.40 -14.40 9.22
C THR A 177 11.07 -14.74 9.88
N CYS A 178 10.96 -16.00 10.31
CA CYS A 178 9.79 -16.52 11.01
C CYS A 178 10.20 -16.88 12.45
N ILE A 179 9.61 -16.19 13.42
CA ILE A 179 9.80 -16.39 14.85
C ILE A 179 8.62 -17.16 15.45
N GLU A 180 8.83 -17.92 16.52
CA GLU A 180 7.76 -18.66 17.20
C GLU A 180 6.72 -17.71 17.79
N ILE A 181 5.44 -18.05 17.64
CA ILE A 181 4.34 -17.31 18.29
C ILE A 181 4.34 -17.68 19.78
N MET A 182 4.69 -16.71 20.64
CA MET A 182 4.58 -16.86 22.09
C MET A 182 3.23 -16.35 22.59
N THR A 183 2.47 -17.23 23.24
CA THR A 183 1.15 -16.89 23.81
C THR A 183 1.29 -16.62 25.31
N GLU A 184 0.76 -15.49 25.78
CA GLU A 184 0.70 -15.17 27.21
C GLU A 184 -0.64 -15.61 27.82
N ILE A 185 -0.57 -16.46 28.85
CA ILE A 185 -1.70 -16.90 29.67
C ILE A 185 -1.75 -16.02 30.92
N LYS A 186 -2.89 -15.37 31.18
CA LYS A 186 -3.10 -14.45 32.31
C LYS A 186 -4.37 -14.81 33.08
N ASN A 187 -4.47 -14.31 34.32
CA ASN A 187 -5.67 -14.41 35.15
C ASN A 187 -6.23 -15.83 35.28
N VAL A 188 -5.35 -16.81 35.54
CA VAL A 188 -5.76 -18.18 35.84
C VAL A 188 -6.46 -18.21 37.20
N SER A 189 -7.69 -18.70 37.25
CA SER A 189 -8.46 -18.80 38.50
C SER A 189 -9.29 -20.08 38.55
N VAL A 190 -9.64 -20.48 39.78
CA VAL A 190 -10.50 -21.62 40.07
C VAL A 190 -11.89 -21.10 40.43
N PHE A 191 -12.94 -21.72 39.88
CA PHE A 191 -14.32 -21.46 40.24
C PHE A 191 -15.06 -22.78 40.49
N ASN A 192 -16.11 -22.73 41.31
CA ASN A 192 -16.91 -23.91 41.68
C ASN A 192 -16.09 -25.10 42.26
N ASN A 193 -14.97 -24.79 42.93
CA ASN A 193 -13.99 -25.72 43.51
C ASN A 193 -13.38 -26.79 42.58
N THR A 194 -13.76 -26.82 41.29
CA THR A 194 -13.43 -27.91 40.35
C THR A 194 -13.10 -27.42 38.95
N CYS A 195 -13.41 -26.17 38.60
CA CYS A 195 -13.24 -25.65 37.25
C CYS A 195 -12.16 -24.57 37.19
N LEU A 196 -11.35 -24.62 36.14
CA LEU A 196 -10.31 -23.64 35.84
C LEU A 196 -10.80 -22.71 34.73
N ARG A 197 -10.50 -21.42 34.86
CA ARG A 197 -10.62 -20.44 33.78
C ARG A 197 -9.34 -19.62 33.65
N TRP A 198 -9.03 -19.17 32.45
CA TRP A 198 -7.91 -18.26 32.21
C TRP A 198 -8.18 -17.34 31.03
N GLN A 199 -7.37 -16.29 30.89
CA GLN A 199 -7.44 -15.32 29.81
C GLN A 199 -6.19 -15.39 28.93
N ILE A 200 -6.38 -15.07 27.66
CA ILE A 200 -5.30 -15.04 26.68
C ILE A 200 -5.15 -13.60 26.19
N SER A 201 -3.98 -13.00 26.38
CA SER A 201 -3.66 -11.72 25.76
C SER A 201 -3.05 -11.95 24.37
N SER A 202 -3.87 -12.34 23.39
CA SER A 202 -3.47 -12.39 21.99
C SER A 202 -4.28 -11.37 21.18
N GLY A 203 -3.58 -10.45 20.51
CA GLY A 203 -4.17 -9.39 19.69
C GLY A 203 -4.64 -9.83 18.30
N ARG A 204 -4.62 -11.14 17.97
CA ARG A 204 -4.94 -11.67 16.64
C ARG A 204 -5.98 -12.79 16.69
N ILE A 205 -6.59 -13.08 15.53
CA ILE A 205 -7.62 -14.11 15.36
C ILE A 205 -7.02 -15.46 15.73
N ILE A 206 -7.65 -16.10 16.71
CA ILE A 206 -7.18 -17.34 17.33
C ILE A 206 -7.64 -18.51 16.44
N SER A 207 -6.71 -19.17 15.75
CA SER A 207 -6.91 -20.57 15.34
C SER A 207 -7.11 -21.41 16.59
N LYS A 208 -7.89 -22.50 16.55
CA LYS A 208 -8.07 -23.41 17.69
C LYS A 208 -6.72 -23.70 18.40
N ILE A 209 -6.55 -23.21 19.62
CA ILE A 209 -5.33 -23.43 20.42
C ILE A 209 -5.51 -24.72 21.19
N MET A 210 -4.49 -25.58 21.14
CA MET A 210 -4.41 -26.76 21.99
C MET A 210 -3.63 -26.42 23.25
N TYR A 211 -4.28 -26.59 24.40
CA TYR A 211 -3.71 -26.45 25.74
C TYR A 211 -3.37 -27.83 26.30
N VAL A 212 -2.24 -27.90 26.99
CA VAL A 212 -1.82 -29.05 27.79
C VAL A 212 -1.87 -28.63 29.25
N ILE A 213 -2.70 -29.32 30.03
CA ILE A 213 -2.95 -29.01 31.44
C ILE A 213 -2.41 -30.19 32.24
N ASN A 214 -1.31 -29.97 32.97
CA ASN A 214 -0.73 -30.97 33.85
C ASN A 214 -1.20 -30.71 35.29
N LEU A 215 -1.88 -31.69 35.87
CA LEU A 215 -2.40 -31.69 37.23
C LEU A 215 -1.54 -32.59 38.10
N LYS A 216 -1.20 -32.10 39.29
CA LYS A 216 -0.51 -32.88 40.32
C LYS A 216 -1.18 -32.64 41.66
N GLY A 217 -1.88 -33.65 42.17
CA GLY A 217 -2.51 -33.67 43.48
C GLY A 217 -1.64 -34.36 44.52
N GLN A 218 -1.45 -33.73 45.68
CA GLN A 218 -0.77 -34.30 46.84
C GLN A 218 -1.72 -34.29 48.03
N ARG A 219 -2.03 -35.48 48.56
CA ARG A 219 -2.80 -35.64 49.81
C ARG A 219 -1.92 -35.43 51.03
N SER A 220 -2.53 -34.91 52.10
CA SER A 220 -1.87 -34.60 53.37
C SER A 220 -1.50 -35.84 54.20
N ASP A 221 -2.08 -37.01 53.91
CA ASP A 221 -1.81 -38.27 54.62
C ASP A 221 -0.55 -39.01 54.12
N PRO A 222 0.21 -39.72 54.98
CA PRO A 222 1.58 -40.15 54.71
C PRO A 222 1.70 -41.45 53.88
N VAL A 223 0.70 -41.81 53.07
CA VAL A 223 0.80 -42.93 52.13
C VAL A 223 0.63 -42.41 50.71
N GLU A 224 1.73 -42.48 49.95
CA GLU A 224 1.88 -42.00 48.57
C GLU A 224 0.63 -42.21 47.70
N SER A 225 -0.12 -41.13 47.49
CA SER A 225 -1.08 -41.02 46.38
C SER A 225 -0.88 -39.68 45.71
N ILE A 226 0.25 -39.55 45.01
CA ILE A 226 0.47 -38.43 44.09
C ILE A 226 -0.40 -38.72 42.86
N HIS A 227 -1.47 -37.95 42.69
CA HIS A 227 -2.36 -38.05 41.54
C HIS A 227 -1.85 -37.14 40.43
N GLU A 228 -1.36 -37.69 39.32
CA GLU A 228 -0.93 -36.93 38.15
C GLU A 228 -1.83 -37.22 36.95
N GLU A 229 -2.32 -36.16 36.30
CA GLU A 229 -3.19 -36.24 35.13
C GLU A 229 -2.80 -35.16 34.11
N THR A 230 -2.84 -35.48 32.81
CA THR A 230 -2.63 -34.52 31.72
C THR A 230 -3.88 -34.44 30.86
N ILE A 231 -4.41 -33.22 30.68
CA ILE A 231 -5.63 -32.96 29.92
C ILE A 231 -5.30 -32.08 28.73
N ASN A 232 -5.78 -32.48 27.56
CA ASN A 232 -5.63 -31.72 26.33
C ASN A 232 -6.96 -31.01 26.01
N LEU A 233 -6.93 -29.69 25.91
CA LEU A 233 -8.11 -28.87 25.58
C LEU A 233 -7.84 -28.11 24.28
N THR A 234 -8.70 -28.27 23.28
CA THR A 234 -8.61 -27.49 22.03
C THR A 234 -9.76 -26.49 21.94
N THR A 235 -9.47 -25.19 21.98
CA THR A 235 -10.50 -24.14 21.95
C THR A 235 -10.03 -22.88 21.21
N ASP A 236 -10.98 -22.17 20.61
CA ASP A 236 -10.83 -20.84 20.01
C ASP A 236 -11.33 -19.71 20.93
N SER A 237 -11.79 -20.05 22.15
CA SER A 237 -12.26 -19.09 23.14
C SER A 237 -11.12 -18.23 23.70
N ARG A 238 -11.38 -16.93 23.89
CA ARG A 238 -10.48 -15.99 24.59
C ARG A 238 -10.44 -16.20 26.10
N THR A 239 -11.45 -16.89 26.63
CA THR A 239 -11.58 -17.29 28.03
C THR A 239 -11.89 -18.78 28.10
N PRO A 240 -10.90 -19.67 27.93
CA PRO A 240 -11.10 -21.10 28.05
C PRO A 240 -11.55 -21.49 29.46
N GLU A 241 -12.44 -22.49 29.54
CA GLU A 241 -12.93 -23.06 30.79
C GLU A 241 -12.88 -24.59 30.71
N VAL A 242 -12.40 -25.23 31.78
CA VAL A 242 -12.37 -26.70 31.91
C VAL A 242 -12.67 -27.11 33.33
N CYS A 243 -13.56 -28.09 33.50
CA CYS A 243 -13.90 -28.65 34.80
C CYS A 243 -13.20 -30.00 34.99
N LEU A 244 -12.63 -30.18 36.18
CA LEU A 244 -11.76 -31.29 36.54
C LEU A 244 -12.40 -32.16 37.62
N THR A 245 -12.14 -33.45 37.56
CA THR A 245 -12.55 -34.39 38.61
C THR A 245 -11.50 -34.46 39.70
N LEU A 246 -11.66 -33.65 40.75
CA LEU A 246 -10.68 -33.51 41.83
C LEU A 246 -11.12 -34.23 43.11
N TYR A 247 -10.16 -34.77 43.85
CA TYR A 247 -10.39 -35.34 45.17
C TYR A 247 -10.50 -34.23 46.22
N GLN A 248 -11.40 -34.39 47.18
CA GLN A 248 -11.56 -33.48 48.33
C GLN A 248 -10.31 -33.51 49.24
N GLY A 249 -10.05 -32.43 49.97
CA GLY A 249 -8.91 -32.30 50.89
C GLY A 249 -7.52 -32.48 50.29
N THR A 250 -7.37 -32.25 48.99
CA THR A 250 -6.14 -32.52 48.25
C THR A 250 -5.55 -31.22 47.70
N ASN A 251 -4.25 -31.03 47.87
CA ASN A 251 -3.52 -29.88 47.32
C ASN A 251 -3.17 -30.16 45.87
N TYR A 252 -3.74 -29.39 44.95
CA TYR A 252 -3.47 -29.49 43.52
C TYR A 252 -2.54 -28.39 43.05
N THR A 253 -1.54 -28.77 42.27
CA THR A 253 -0.75 -27.86 41.43
C THR A 253 -1.12 -28.11 39.98
N VAL A 254 -1.53 -27.05 39.29
CA VAL A 254 -1.89 -27.09 37.88
C VAL A 254 -0.88 -26.29 37.08
N ASN A 255 -0.41 -26.89 35.99
CA ASN A 255 0.47 -26.25 35.03
C ASN A 255 -0.22 -26.23 33.65
N ILE A 256 -0.55 -25.04 33.16
CA ILE A 256 -1.22 -24.82 31.88
C ILE A 256 -0.19 -24.30 30.87
N SER A 257 -0.01 -25.01 29.77
CA SER A 257 0.81 -24.58 28.64
C SER A 257 0.09 -24.77 27.31
N THR A 258 0.57 -24.11 26.26
CA THR A 258 0.11 -24.34 24.88
C THR A 258 0.95 -25.43 24.23
N ALA A 259 0.31 -26.28 23.44
CA ALA A 259 0.96 -27.31 22.66
C ALA A 259 1.56 -26.74 21.37
N PRO A 260 2.64 -27.35 20.83
CA PRO A 260 3.22 -26.95 19.54
C PRO A 260 2.17 -26.91 18.42
N PRO A 261 2.25 -25.93 17.49
CA PRO A 261 3.45 -25.14 17.19
C PRO A 261 3.57 -23.80 17.97
N GLY A 262 2.56 -23.40 18.73
CA GLY A 262 2.66 -22.27 19.66
C GLY A 262 3.33 -22.69 20.97
N ARG A 263 4.11 -21.79 21.58
CA ARG A 263 4.64 -21.98 22.95
C ARG A 263 4.11 -20.90 23.86
N SER A 264 3.86 -21.24 25.11
CA SER A 264 3.53 -20.27 26.16
C SER A 264 4.46 -20.46 27.33
N VAL A 265 4.67 -19.38 28.08
CA VAL A 265 5.20 -19.52 29.43
C VAL A 265 4.14 -20.30 30.22
N PRO A 266 4.50 -21.41 30.89
CA PRO A 266 3.53 -22.22 31.60
C PRO A 266 2.95 -21.43 32.78
N ALA A 267 1.62 -21.35 32.86
CA ALA A 267 0.94 -20.71 33.98
C ALA A 267 0.71 -21.75 35.08
N ILE A 268 1.24 -21.47 36.27
CA ILE A 268 1.18 -22.39 37.41
C ILE A 268 0.19 -21.84 38.45
N LEU A 269 -0.77 -22.67 38.88
CA LEU A 269 -1.72 -22.33 39.93
C LEU A 269 -1.78 -23.46 40.96
N GLY A 270 -1.61 -23.11 42.24
CA GLY A 270 -1.81 -24.02 43.36
C GLY A 270 -3.13 -23.71 44.06
N PHE A 271 -3.93 -24.74 44.37
CA PHE A 271 -5.14 -24.60 45.16
C PHE A 271 -5.46 -25.87 45.94
N GLN A 272 -6.20 -25.73 47.04
CA GLN A 272 -6.65 -26.84 47.88
C GLN A 272 -8.15 -27.05 47.68
N THR A 273 -8.57 -28.30 47.52
CA THR A 273 -10.00 -28.65 47.54
C THR A 273 -10.50 -28.69 48.98
N ALA A 274 -11.67 -28.10 49.24
CA ALA A 274 -12.24 -28.05 50.58
C ALA A 274 -12.39 -29.46 51.20
N GLU A 275 -11.99 -29.61 52.46
CA GLU A 275 -12.39 -30.74 53.30
C GLU A 275 -13.80 -30.48 53.82
N ASP A 276 -14.59 -31.55 53.91
CA ASP A 276 -15.92 -31.51 54.53
C ASP A 276 -15.74 -31.43 56.05
N ASP A 277 -15.28 -30.28 56.54
CA ASP A 277 -15.24 -29.99 57.97
C ASP A 277 -16.63 -29.49 58.38
N PHE A 278 -17.40 -30.43 58.95
CA PHE A 278 -18.37 -30.07 59.96
C PHE A 278 -17.61 -29.39 61.09
N LEU A 279 -17.63 -28.05 61.14
CA LEU A 279 -17.70 -27.25 62.35
C LEU A 279 -17.82 -25.76 61.98
N GLU A 280 -18.61 -25.08 62.81
CA GLU A 280 -19.09 -23.70 62.74
C GLU A 280 -17.99 -22.67 62.41
N ASP A 281 -18.15 -21.87 61.34
CA ASP A 281 -17.96 -20.42 61.44
C ASP A 281 -18.54 -19.64 60.25
N ASP A 282 -18.92 -18.41 60.55
CA ASP A 282 -19.31 -17.29 59.69
C ASP A 282 -20.59 -17.40 58.85
N GLY A 283 -21.56 -16.54 59.17
CA GLY A 283 -22.84 -16.36 58.50
C GLY A 283 -22.75 -15.89 57.04
N ILE A 284 -22.18 -16.72 56.16
CA ILE A 284 -22.07 -16.47 54.74
C ILE A 284 -23.39 -16.85 54.07
N PHE A 285 -24.13 -15.84 53.61
CA PHE A 285 -25.22 -16.02 52.66
C PHE A 285 -24.65 -16.62 51.36
N ASN A 286 -24.90 -17.90 51.11
CA ASN A 286 -24.50 -18.53 49.86
C ASN A 286 -25.46 -18.07 48.74
N ILE A 287 -25.01 -17.10 47.93
CA ILE A 287 -25.74 -16.61 46.75
C ILE A 287 -25.20 -17.31 45.51
N SER A 288 -26.10 -17.89 44.72
CA SER A 288 -25.75 -18.52 43.44
C SER A 288 -26.59 -17.94 42.32
N VAL A 289 -25.98 -17.73 41.15
CA VAL A 289 -26.71 -17.33 39.94
C VAL A 289 -27.38 -18.58 39.37
N PHE A 290 -28.69 -18.53 39.23
CA PHE A 290 -29.51 -19.58 38.62
C PHE A 290 -30.15 -18.98 37.38
N ASN A 291 -29.87 -19.56 36.20
CA ASN A 291 -30.49 -19.17 34.94
C ASN A 291 -30.24 -17.70 34.50
N GLU A 292 -28.97 -17.30 34.41
CA GLU A 292 -28.42 -16.03 33.87
C GLU A 292 -28.91 -14.69 34.49
N THR A 293 -30.17 -14.56 34.89
CA THR A 293 -30.78 -13.34 35.45
C THR A 293 -31.39 -13.51 36.83
N CYS A 294 -31.45 -14.75 37.36
CA CYS A 294 -32.02 -15.02 38.68
C CYS A 294 -30.95 -15.38 39.71
N LEU A 295 -31.19 -14.99 40.95
CA LEU A 295 -30.33 -15.22 42.09
C LEU A 295 -31.05 -16.14 43.08
N LYS A 296 -30.35 -17.17 43.53
CA LYS A 296 -30.80 -18.09 44.57
C LYS A 296 -30.02 -17.82 45.84
N LEU A 297 -30.73 -17.36 46.87
CA LEU A 297 -30.15 -17.08 48.18
C LEU A 297 -30.28 -18.35 49.04
N ARG A 298 -29.20 -18.85 49.65
CA ARG A 298 -29.29 -19.92 50.66
C ARG A 298 -29.00 -19.35 52.04
N MET A 299 -29.96 -19.54 52.95
CA MET A 299 -29.82 -19.10 54.35
C MET A 299 -29.19 -20.18 55.22
N HIS A 300 -28.18 -19.81 56.01
CA HIS A 300 -27.56 -20.67 57.01
C HIS A 300 -28.05 -20.26 58.42
N SER A 301 -28.98 -21.05 58.99
CA SER A 301 -29.46 -21.05 60.38
C SER A 301 -30.81 -20.36 60.76
N ARG A 302 -31.82 -21.25 60.86
CA ARG A 302 -32.84 -21.49 61.93
C ARG A 302 -33.36 -20.33 62.80
N LYS A 303 -34.37 -19.62 62.28
CA LYS A 303 -35.69 -19.50 62.94
C LYS A 303 -36.78 -19.67 61.88
N VAL A 304 -37.53 -20.76 61.97
CA VAL A 304 -38.68 -21.00 61.08
C VAL A 304 -39.72 -19.91 61.36
N GLY A 305 -39.95 -19.03 60.38
CA GLY A 305 -41.00 -18.01 60.43
C GLY A 305 -40.56 -16.56 60.70
N SER A 306 -39.26 -16.24 60.78
CA SER A 306 -38.82 -14.83 60.83
C SER A 306 -38.65 -14.25 59.42
N GLU A 307 -39.45 -13.25 59.05
CA GLU A 307 -39.26 -12.48 57.82
C GLU A 307 -37.93 -11.72 57.86
N GLN A 308 -37.10 -11.92 56.84
CA GLN A 308 -35.86 -11.18 56.66
C GLN A 308 -36.00 -10.24 55.47
N MET A 309 -35.50 -9.02 55.62
CA MET A 309 -35.53 -8.00 54.57
C MET A 309 -34.12 -7.82 54.00
N TYR A 310 -34.03 -7.88 52.68
CA TYR A 310 -32.81 -7.64 51.92
C TYR A 310 -33.01 -6.41 51.04
N GLN A 311 -32.01 -5.55 50.97
CA GLN A 311 -31.98 -4.47 50.01
C GLN A 311 -31.04 -4.86 48.87
N PHE A 312 -31.60 -4.86 47.66
CA PHE A 312 -30.87 -5.07 46.42
C PHE A 312 -30.51 -3.72 45.84
N LYS A 313 -29.24 -3.55 45.47
CA LYS A 313 -28.75 -2.43 44.67
C LYS A 313 -28.06 -3.00 43.44
N VAL A 314 -28.70 -2.85 42.29
CA VAL A 314 -28.26 -3.39 41.00
C VAL A 314 -27.69 -2.25 40.17
N LEU A 315 -26.43 -2.37 39.78
CA LEU A 315 -25.70 -1.42 38.95
C LEU A 315 -25.25 -2.11 37.67
N GLY A 316 -25.76 -1.68 36.52
CA GLY A 316 -25.37 -2.17 35.21
C GLY A 316 -24.45 -1.21 34.50
N GLN A 317 -23.33 -1.74 34.01
CA GLN A 317 -22.37 -1.03 33.17
C GLN A 317 -22.11 -1.85 31.91
N ARG A 318 -21.91 -1.16 30.78
CA ARG A 318 -21.48 -1.82 29.55
C ARG A 318 -20.01 -1.51 29.33
N TRP A 319 -19.17 -2.53 29.21
CA TRP A 319 -17.74 -2.36 28.98
C TRP A 319 -17.40 -1.54 27.72
N TYR A 320 -18.33 -1.44 26.75
CA TYR A 320 -18.18 -0.72 25.48
C TYR A 320 -18.87 0.65 25.45
N LEU A 321 -19.53 1.08 26.53
CA LEU A 321 -20.19 2.38 26.63
C LEU A 321 -19.93 2.99 28.01
N ASP A 322 -19.02 3.97 28.07
CA ASP A 322 -18.65 4.65 29.32
C ASP A 322 -19.82 5.41 29.97
N ASN A 323 -20.84 5.78 29.18
CA ASN A 323 -22.00 6.56 29.62
C ASN A 323 -23.26 5.73 29.94
N PHE A 324 -23.24 4.40 29.74
CA PHE A 324 -24.41 3.57 30.05
C PHE A 324 -24.42 3.22 31.54
N TYR A 325 -25.45 3.67 32.26
CA TYR A 325 -25.67 3.38 33.67
C TYR A 325 -27.10 2.90 33.90
N HIS A 326 -27.26 1.67 34.37
CA HIS A 326 -28.53 1.16 34.84
C HIS A 326 -28.48 0.98 36.36
N GLU A 327 -29.17 1.83 37.11
CA GLU A 327 -29.28 1.68 38.58
C GLU A 327 -30.72 1.41 38.97
N THR A 328 -30.94 0.31 39.68
CA THR A 328 -32.20 0.02 40.36
C THR A 328 -31.93 -0.45 41.77
N SER A 329 -32.81 -0.08 42.69
CA SER A 329 -32.74 -0.56 44.06
C SER A 329 -34.13 -0.89 44.58
N PHE A 330 -34.26 -2.02 45.26
CA PHE A 330 -35.53 -2.49 45.79
C PHE A 330 -35.28 -3.34 47.03
N ASN A 331 -36.31 -3.42 47.88
CA ASN A 331 -36.27 -4.27 49.06
C ASN A 331 -37.08 -5.54 48.78
N PHE A 332 -36.57 -6.66 49.28
CA PHE A 332 -37.17 -7.97 49.13
C PHE A 332 -37.28 -8.62 50.51
N THR A 333 -38.49 -8.94 50.93
CA THR A 333 -38.77 -9.56 52.21
C THR A 333 -39.26 -10.99 51.99
N THR A 334 -38.69 -11.95 52.69
CA THR A 334 -39.04 -13.36 52.55
C THR A 334 -38.86 -14.14 53.85
N SER A 335 -39.67 -15.18 54.01
CA SER A 335 -39.55 -16.19 55.06
C SER A 335 -39.11 -17.56 54.52
N GLU A 336 -38.89 -17.66 53.20
CA GLU A 336 -38.51 -18.91 52.54
C GLU A 336 -37.03 -19.24 52.77
N PRO A 337 -36.64 -20.52 52.99
CA PRO A 337 -35.25 -20.91 53.27
C PRO A 337 -34.30 -20.73 52.08
N ALA A 338 -34.83 -20.72 50.85
CA ALA A 338 -34.04 -20.56 49.62
C ALA A 338 -34.81 -19.76 48.54
N PRO A 339 -35.03 -18.46 48.74
CA PRO A 339 -35.83 -17.64 47.84
C PRO A 339 -35.10 -17.41 46.51
N GLU A 340 -35.88 -17.37 45.43
CA GLU A 340 -35.40 -17.09 44.08
C GLU A 340 -35.84 -15.68 43.67
N VAL A 341 -34.87 -14.83 43.30
CA VAL A 341 -35.10 -13.44 42.89
C VAL A 341 -34.60 -13.26 41.46
N CYS A 342 -35.53 -13.05 40.52
CA CYS A 342 -35.20 -12.76 39.14
C CYS A 342 -35.11 -11.25 38.91
N LEU A 343 -34.00 -10.80 38.33
CA LEU A 343 -33.74 -9.41 38.02
C LEU A 343 -34.07 -9.11 36.55
N ASP A 344 -34.74 -7.99 36.29
CA ASP A 344 -34.99 -7.50 34.93
C ASP A 344 -33.73 -6.82 34.36
N LEU A 345 -32.79 -7.65 33.87
CA LEU A 345 -31.49 -7.20 33.38
C LEU A 345 -31.50 -6.96 31.85
N TYR A 346 -30.77 -5.95 31.39
CA TYR A 346 -30.55 -5.71 29.96
C TYR A 346 -29.48 -6.67 29.42
N PRO A 347 -29.60 -7.13 28.15
CA PRO A 347 -28.63 -8.02 27.53
C PRO A 347 -27.28 -7.35 27.27
N ALA A 348 -26.22 -8.15 27.12
CA ALA A 348 -24.85 -7.70 26.85
C ALA A 348 -24.37 -6.59 27.79
N THR A 349 -24.71 -6.72 29.07
CA THR A 349 -24.44 -5.74 30.14
C THR A 349 -23.88 -6.46 31.36
N ASP A 350 -22.85 -5.86 31.97
CA ASP A 350 -22.19 -6.36 33.17
C ASP A 350 -22.84 -5.71 34.39
N TYR A 351 -23.47 -6.54 35.22
CA TYR A 351 -24.19 -6.10 36.40
C TYR A 351 -23.40 -6.41 37.66
N THR A 352 -23.36 -5.43 38.55
CA THR A 352 -22.90 -5.55 39.93
C THR A 352 -24.11 -5.45 40.84
N VAL A 353 -24.41 -6.51 41.58
CA VAL A 353 -25.56 -6.58 42.49
C VAL A 353 -25.03 -6.62 43.91
N ASN A 354 -25.30 -5.57 44.66
CA ASN A 354 -25.04 -5.51 46.09
C ASN A 354 -26.31 -5.89 46.84
N ILE A 355 -26.22 -6.89 47.70
CA ILE A 355 -27.32 -7.40 48.51
C ILE A 355 -26.97 -7.14 49.96
N THR A 356 -27.75 -6.29 50.63
CA THR A 356 -27.55 -5.95 52.03
C THR A 356 -28.67 -6.55 52.86
N TRP A 357 -28.32 -7.31 53.89
CA TRP A 357 -29.31 -7.77 54.87
C TRP A 357 -29.59 -6.65 55.87
N LEU A 358 -30.87 -6.33 56.06
CA LEU A 358 -31.32 -5.26 56.96
C LEU A 358 -31.71 -5.88 58.32
N GLY A 359 -30.70 -6.28 59.09
CA GLY A 359 -30.85 -6.81 60.45
C GLY A 359 -30.77 -5.75 61.56
N PRO A 360 -31.17 -6.08 62.80
CA PRO A 360 -31.25 -5.12 63.91
C PRO A 360 -29.91 -4.71 64.53
N SER A 361 -28.80 -5.39 64.24
CA SER A 361 -27.51 -5.12 64.91
C SER A 361 -26.28 -5.10 63.99
N GLU A 362 -26.31 -5.73 62.81
CA GLU A 362 -25.20 -5.70 61.84
C GLU A 362 -25.71 -5.74 60.40
N GLN A 363 -25.11 -4.93 59.52
CA GLN A 363 -25.46 -4.84 58.10
C GLN A 363 -24.43 -5.62 57.28
N HIS A 364 -24.75 -6.86 56.95
CA HIS A 364 -23.90 -7.71 56.12
C HIS A 364 -24.25 -7.47 54.64
N SER A 365 -23.24 -7.18 53.82
CA SER A 365 -23.39 -6.91 52.40
C SER A 365 -22.56 -7.85 51.54
N VAL A 366 -23.18 -8.47 50.54
CA VAL A 366 -22.49 -9.31 49.55
C VAL A 366 -22.63 -8.68 48.17
N GLN A 367 -21.55 -8.73 47.39
CA GLN A 367 -21.53 -8.26 46.01
C GLN A 367 -21.38 -9.46 45.07
N ILE A 368 -22.22 -9.52 44.04
CA ILE A 368 -22.13 -10.53 42.97
C ILE A 368 -22.13 -9.85 41.61
N THR A 369 -21.38 -10.41 40.67
CA THR A 369 -21.34 -9.93 39.28
C THR A 369 -22.12 -10.89 38.37
N ILE A 370 -22.95 -10.32 37.49
CA ILE A 370 -23.75 -11.06 36.51
C ILE A 370 -23.44 -10.51 35.12
N MET A 371 -23.02 -11.38 34.20
CA MET A 371 -22.80 -11.02 32.80
C MET A 371 -23.95 -11.58 31.96
N THR A 372 -24.70 -10.72 31.30
CA THR A 372 -25.86 -11.12 30.48
C THR A 372 -25.47 -11.38 29.03
N ALA A 373 -25.95 -12.48 28.45
CA ALA A 373 -25.71 -12.80 27.04
C ALA A 373 -26.41 -11.80 26.09
N PRO A 374 -25.92 -11.63 24.84
CA PRO A 374 -26.61 -10.86 23.81
C PRO A 374 -27.94 -11.54 23.40
N THR A 375 -28.90 -10.77 22.91
CA THR A 375 -30.19 -11.34 22.50
C THR A 375 -30.10 -12.09 21.17
N VAL A 376 -30.69 -13.28 21.09
CA VAL A 376 -30.81 -14.05 19.83
C VAL A 376 -31.75 -13.35 18.83
N LYS A 377 -32.60 -12.41 19.28
CA LYS A 377 -33.53 -11.68 18.40
C LYS A 377 -32.83 -10.54 17.68
N GLN A 378 -33.10 -10.42 16.38
CA GLN A 378 -32.61 -9.32 15.55
C GLN A 378 -33.16 -7.97 16.02
N THR A 379 -32.28 -7.09 16.50
CA THR A 379 -32.63 -5.75 17.04
C THR A 379 -32.76 -4.66 15.95
N ILE A 380 -32.27 -4.92 14.74
CA ILE A 380 -32.26 -3.95 13.62
C ILE A 380 -33.35 -4.30 12.61
N ARG A 381 -34.16 -3.32 12.20
CA ARG A 381 -35.19 -3.46 11.15
C ARG A 381 -35.10 -2.35 10.11
N ASN A 382 -35.73 -2.59 8.96
CA ASN A 382 -35.90 -1.61 7.88
C ASN A 382 -34.58 -0.92 7.46
N ILE A 383 -33.52 -1.71 7.31
CA ILE A 383 -32.27 -1.19 6.74
C ILE A 383 -32.51 -0.83 5.26
N SER A 384 -32.03 0.34 4.87
CA SER A 384 -32.19 0.87 3.51
C SER A 384 -30.94 1.64 3.10
N VAL A 385 -30.65 1.59 1.80
CA VAL A 385 -29.60 2.38 1.17
C VAL A 385 -30.21 3.67 0.63
N PHE A 386 -29.57 4.80 0.89
CA PHE A 386 -29.90 6.08 0.27
C PHE A 386 -28.61 6.79 -0.16
N ASN A 387 -28.70 7.64 -1.17
CA ASN A 387 -27.55 8.38 -1.71
C ASN A 387 -26.35 7.48 -2.10
N GLU A 388 -26.64 6.29 -2.64
CA GLU A 388 -25.70 5.23 -3.08
C GLU A 388 -24.80 4.60 -1.99
N THR A 389 -24.24 5.36 -1.06
CA THR A 389 -23.27 4.89 -0.05
C THR A 389 -23.72 5.05 1.40
N CYS A 390 -24.90 5.62 1.65
CA CYS A 390 -25.40 5.83 3.00
C CYS A 390 -26.44 4.79 3.40
N LEU A 391 -26.36 4.34 4.64
CA LEU A 391 -27.26 3.39 5.24
C LEU A 391 -28.12 4.08 6.30
N ARG A 392 -29.41 3.80 6.26
CA ARG A 392 -30.38 4.16 7.29
C ARG A 392 -31.05 2.90 7.80
N TRP A 393 -31.09 2.71 9.11
CA TRP A 393 -31.77 1.57 9.73
C TRP A 393 -32.61 2.01 10.93
N ARG A 394 -33.54 1.15 11.36
CA ARG A 394 -34.36 1.38 12.56
C ARG A 394 -33.90 0.49 13.69
N SER A 395 -33.63 1.09 14.84
CA SER A 395 -33.37 0.36 16.09
C SER A 395 -34.68 0.02 16.79
N MET A 396 -34.79 -1.21 17.28
CA MET A 396 -35.93 -1.68 18.08
C MET A 396 -35.81 -1.29 19.58
N LYS A 397 -34.74 -0.60 19.99
CA LYS A 397 -34.54 -0.14 21.38
C LYS A 397 -35.35 1.13 21.68
N THR A 398 -35.59 1.37 22.96
CA THR A 398 -36.21 2.60 23.48
C THR A 398 -35.34 3.82 23.16
N ALA A 399 -35.96 4.94 22.77
CA ALA A 399 -35.24 6.18 22.45
C ALA A 399 -34.39 6.64 23.65
N GLY A 400 -33.13 7.01 23.39
CA GLY A 400 -32.23 7.54 24.41
C GLY A 400 -31.24 6.55 25.03
N ILE A 401 -31.35 5.24 24.74
CA ILE A 401 -30.33 4.26 25.12
C ILE A 401 -29.29 4.16 24.00
N GLU A 402 -28.02 4.40 24.32
CA GLU A 402 -26.92 4.22 23.38
C GLU A 402 -26.72 2.74 23.04
N GLU A 403 -26.60 2.46 21.75
CA GLU A 403 -26.28 1.15 21.20
C GLU A 403 -25.07 1.26 20.30
N MET A 404 -24.18 0.28 20.37
CA MET A 404 -23.03 0.19 19.49
C MET A 404 -23.32 -0.80 18.36
N TYR A 405 -23.01 -0.39 17.14
CA TYR A 405 -23.18 -1.15 15.93
C TYR A 405 -21.81 -1.48 15.33
N LEU A 406 -21.57 -2.77 15.11
CA LEU A 406 -20.42 -3.31 14.40
C LEU A 406 -20.75 -3.41 12.91
N PHE A 407 -19.97 -2.72 12.09
CA PHE A 407 -20.00 -2.84 10.64
C PHE A 407 -18.89 -3.79 10.19
N ARG A 408 -19.25 -4.81 9.40
CA ARG A 408 -18.32 -5.65 8.64
C ARG A 408 -18.66 -5.55 7.17
N ILE A 409 -17.78 -4.95 6.39
CA ILE A 409 -18.02 -4.62 4.98
C ILE A 409 -17.01 -5.36 4.12
N TRP A 410 -17.50 -6.08 3.12
CA TRP A 410 -16.65 -6.76 2.15
C TRP A 410 -17.03 -6.35 0.73
N GLY A 411 -16.03 -5.86 -0.01
CA GLY A 411 -16.17 -5.32 -1.35
C GLY A 411 -15.43 -6.16 -2.37
N GLN A 412 -16.10 -6.46 -3.47
CA GLN A 412 -15.51 -7.16 -4.61
C GLN A 412 -15.85 -6.44 -5.91
N ARG A 413 -14.86 -6.36 -6.81
CA ARG A 413 -15.06 -5.86 -8.17
C ARG A 413 -15.30 -7.04 -9.11
N TRP A 414 -16.45 -7.08 -9.77
CA TRP A 414 -16.77 -8.13 -10.75
C TRP A 414 -15.77 -8.14 -11.92
N TYR A 415 -15.16 -6.99 -12.17
CA TYR A 415 -14.19 -6.74 -13.22
C TYR A 415 -12.74 -6.71 -12.67
N GLN A 416 -12.41 -7.24 -11.50
CA GLN A 416 -11.00 -7.33 -11.09
C GLN A 416 -10.81 -8.55 -10.19
N LYS A 417 -10.51 -9.70 -10.80
CA LYS A 417 -10.26 -10.95 -10.05
C LYS A 417 -9.02 -10.75 -9.18
N GLY A 418 -9.23 -10.65 -7.86
CA GLY A 418 -8.19 -10.38 -6.85
C GLY A 418 -8.37 -9.08 -6.06
N TYR A 419 -9.29 -8.18 -6.45
CA TYR A 419 -9.65 -7.04 -5.60
C TYR A 419 -10.62 -7.48 -4.51
N THR A 420 -10.17 -7.45 -3.27
CA THR A 420 -10.97 -7.64 -2.05
C THR A 420 -10.70 -6.49 -1.10
N GLN A 421 -11.75 -5.77 -0.72
CA GLN A 421 -11.66 -4.76 0.33
C GLN A 421 -12.46 -5.24 1.54
N GLU A 422 -11.85 -5.25 2.72
CA GLU A 422 -12.54 -5.51 3.98
C GLU A 422 -12.40 -4.30 4.91
N MET A 423 -13.51 -3.91 5.55
CA MET A 423 -13.53 -2.84 6.56
C MET A 423 -14.34 -3.32 7.76
N ILE A 424 -13.80 -3.10 8.94
CA ILE A 424 -14.47 -3.42 10.21
C ILE A 424 -14.31 -2.23 11.14
N PHE A 425 -15.43 -1.68 11.59
CA PHE A 425 -15.43 -0.57 12.55
C PHE A 425 -16.73 -0.55 13.35
N ASN A 426 -16.69 0.16 14.48
CA ASN A 426 -17.84 0.33 15.37
C ASN A 426 -18.34 1.77 15.30
N THR A 427 -19.64 1.95 15.49
CA THR A 427 -20.26 3.27 15.68
C THR A 427 -21.31 3.19 16.76
N THR A 428 -21.51 4.27 17.52
CA THR A 428 -22.50 4.36 18.58
C THR A 428 -23.62 5.30 18.18
N SER A 429 -24.85 4.95 18.53
CA SER A 429 -25.99 5.84 18.33
C SER A 429 -27.09 5.58 19.36
N SER A 430 -27.65 6.66 19.90
CA SER A 430 -28.86 6.66 20.74
C SER A 430 -30.14 6.93 19.94
N SER A 431 -30.02 7.14 18.62
CA SER A 431 -31.15 7.43 17.72
C SER A 431 -31.96 6.17 17.39
N GLN A 432 -33.28 6.32 17.26
CA GLN A 432 -34.15 5.25 16.77
C GLN A 432 -34.01 5.00 15.26
N SER A 433 -33.49 5.97 14.50
CA SER A 433 -33.23 5.86 13.07
C SER A 433 -31.82 6.37 12.73
N PRO A 434 -30.76 5.62 13.08
CA PRO A 434 -29.41 6.04 12.78
C PRO A 434 -29.12 6.08 11.27
N GLU A 435 -28.23 6.99 10.89
CA GLU A 435 -27.75 7.17 9.52
C GLU A 435 -26.23 7.17 9.50
N MET A 436 -25.63 6.44 8.55
CA MET A 436 -24.19 6.36 8.40
C MET A 436 -23.81 6.30 6.92
N CYS A 437 -22.93 7.21 6.48
CA CYS A 437 -22.38 7.19 5.12
C CYS A 437 -21.03 6.48 5.09
N LEU A 438 -20.88 5.57 4.13
CA LEU A 438 -19.70 4.72 4.00
C LEU A 438 -18.76 5.26 2.92
N ASP A 439 -17.46 5.36 3.22
CA ASP A 439 -16.42 5.74 2.26
C ASP A 439 -16.01 4.56 1.36
N LEU A 440 -16.94 4.15 0.49
CA LEU A 440 -16.76 3.02 -0.42
C LEU A 440 -15.99 3.40 -1.69
N HIS A 441 -15.22 2.47 -2.25
CA HIS A 441 -14.57 2.68 -3.54
C HIS A 441 -15.61 2.54 -4.67
N PRO A 442 -15.49 3.33 -5.75
CA PRO A 442 -16.38 3.22 -6.89
C PRO A 442 -16.16 1.93 -7.68
N GLY A 443 -17.20 1.50 -8.40
CA GLY A 443 -17.23 0.32 -9.26
C GLY A 443 -17.19 -1.02 -8.52
N ALA A 444 -17.55 -1.08 -7.24
CA ALA A 444 -17.48 -2.30 -6.45
C ALA A 444 -18.85 -2.68 -5.87
N ASN A 445 -19.06 -3.99 -5.76
CA ASN A 445 -20.21 -4.56 -5.09
C ASN A 445 -19.79 -4.86 -3.65
N TYR A 446 -20.46 -4.21 -2.72
CA TYR A 446 -20.22 -4.34 -1.29
C TYR A 446 -21.37 -5.09 -0.64
N ASN A 447 -21.03 -5.97 0.27
CA ASN A 447 -21.98 -6.52 1.22
C ASN A 447 -21.59 -6.02 2.61
N VAL A 448 -22.57 -5.39 3.26
CA VAL A 448 -22.43 -4.77 4.57
C VAL A 448 -23.21 -5.60 5.55
N SER A 449 -22.50 -6.25 6.46
CA SER A 449 -23.05 -6.91 7.64
C SER A 449 -23.06 -5.91 8.79
N LEU A 450 -24.25 -5.54 9.24
CA LEU A 450 -24.48 -4.65 10.36
C LEU A 450 -25.00 -5.44 11.56
N GLN A 451 -24.28 -5.39 12.68
CA GLN A 451 -24.64 -6.10 13.90
C GLN A 451 -24.74 -5.11 15.08
N ALA A 452 -25.81 -5.16 15.85
CA ALA A 452 -25.86 -4.47 17.15
C ALA A 452 -25.18 -5.35 18.21
N LEU A 453 -24.35 -4.80 19.08
CA LEU A 453 -23.64 -5.61 20.10
C LEU A 453 -24.59 -6.27 21.11
N SER A 454 -25.78 -5.70 21.32
CA SER A 454 -26.83 -6.35 22.10
C SER A 454 -27.58 -7.49 21.39
N SER A 455 -27.20 -7.83 20.14
CA SER A 455 -27.86 -8.81 19.27
C SER A 455 -26.86 -9.79 18.64
N GLU A 456 -27.15 -11.08 18.69
CA GLU A 456 -26.30 -12.10 18.04
C GLU A 456 -26.47 -12.12 16.51
N LEU A 457 -27.66 -11.76 16.01
CA LEU A 457 -27.95 -11.83 14.58
C LEU A 457 -27.58 -10.53 13.84
N PRO A 458 -26.72 -10.59 12.81
CA PRO A 458 -26.42 -9.47 11.93
C PRO A 458 -27.47 -9.31 10.83
N VAL A 459 -27.55 -8.10 10.26
CA VAL A 459 -28.34 -7.79 9.06
C VAL A 459 -27.38 -7.53 7.91
N VAL A 460 -27.56 -8.24 6.79
CA VAL A 460 -26.71 -8.08 5.61
C VAL A 460 -27.47 -7.32 4.53
N ILE A 461 -26.84 -6.29 3.97
CA ILE A 461 -27.35 -5.53 2.82
C ILE A 461 -26.27 -5.39 1.76
N SER A 462 -26.66 -5.45 0.49
CA SER A 462 -25.76 -5.26 -0.65
C SER A 462 -25.87 -3.85 -1.19
N LEU A 463 -24.73 -3.23 -1.49
CA LEU A 463 -24.59 -1.93 -2.15
C LEU A 463 -23.72 -2.08 -3.39
N THR A 464 -24.01 -1.31 -4.43
CA THR A 464 -23.20 -1.28 -5.65
C THR A 464 -22.85 0.15 -5.98
N THR A 465 -21.56 0.46 -6.01
CA THR A 465 -21.08 1.82 -6.34
C THR A 465 -20.86 1.95 -7.84
N GLN A 466 -21.21 3.11 -8.42
CA GLN A 466 -21.03 3.37 -9.85
C GLN A 466 -19.54 3.41 -10.22
N ILE A 467 -19.21 3.01 -11.46
CA ILE A 467 -17.85 3.11 -11.99
C ILE A 467 -17.59 4.57 -12.39
N THR A 468 -16.73 5.26 -11.64
CA THR A 468 -16.32 6.64 -11.93
C THR A 468 -14.98 6.68 -12.66
N GLY A 469 -14.71 7.79 -13.37
CA GLY A 469 -13.41 8.03 -14.00
C GLY A 469 -12.27 8.04 -12.99
N PRO A 470 -11.01 7.81 -13.41
CA PRO A 470 -9.86 7.81 -12.50
C PRO A 470 -9.73 9.16 -11.76
N PRO A 471 -9.27 9.18 -10.49
CA PRO A 471 -9.10 10.44 -9.79
C PRO A 471 -8.04 11.29 -10.49
N VAL A 472 -8.37 12.55 -10.72
CA VAL A 472 -7.44 13.52 -11.30
C VAL A 472 -6.38 13.87 -10.25
N PRO A 473 -5.07 13.89 -10.60
CA PRO A 473 -4.03 14.30 -9.67
C PRO A 473 -4.14 15.81 -9.39
N GLU A 474 -3.70 16.25 -8.22
CA GLU A 474 -3.58 17.69 -7.94
C GLU A 474 -2.59 18.32 -8.92
N ILE A 475 -3.08 19.26 -9.73
CA ILE A 475 -2.34 19.94 -10.80
C ILE A 475 -2.32 21.44 -10.48
N GLU A 476 -1.13 22.05 -10.50
CA GLU A 476 -0.98 23.50 -10.52
C GLU A 476 -1.21 24.01 -11.95
N SER A 477 -2.40 24.52 -12.24
CA SER A 477 -2.69 25.13 -13.55
C SER A 477 -2.01 26.49 -13.65
N PHE A 478 -1.22 26.72 -14.71
CA PHE A 478 -0.57 28.01 -14.94
C PHE A 478 -0.96 28.60 -16.31
N ILE A 479 -1.00 29.94 -16.36
CA ILE A 479 -1.26 30.71 -17.58
C ILE A 479 0.07 31.23 -18.10
N VAL A 480 0.49 30.81 -19.30
CA VAL A 480 1.72 31.28 -19.93
C VAL A 480 1.38 32.42 -20.88
N ARG A 481 1.89 33.63 -20.59
CA ARG A 481 1.87 34.81 -21.47
C ARG A 481 3.31 35.18 -21.81
N ARG A 482 3.75 34.93 -23.06
CA ARG A 482 5.14 35.07 -23.56
C ARG A 482 6.24 34.48 -22.65
N GLY A 483 6.82 33.35 -23.08
CA GLY A 483 7.99 32.73 -22.44
C GLY A 483 8.21 31.30 -22.93
N HIS A 484 9.32 30.67 -22.53
CA HIS A 484 9.53 29.22 -22.72
C HIS A 484 8.43 28.49 -21.92
N LEU A 485 7.73 27.55 -22.56
CA LEU A 485 6.73 26.74 -21.87
C LEU A 485 7.42 25.99 -20.71
N PRO A 486 6.95 26.15 -19.46
CA PRO A 486 7.51 25.41 -18.35
C PRO A 486 7.22 23.92 -18.55
N ARG A 487 8.12 23.07 -18.06
CA ARG A 487 7.99 21.63 -18.18
C ARG A 487 6.80 21.16 -17.37
N LEU A 488 5.91 20.41 -18.00
CA LEU A 488 4.73 19.85 -17.37
C LEU A 488 5.14 18.70 -16.47
N LYS A 489 4.95 18.87 -15.17
CA LYS A 489 5.17 17.81 -14.19
C LYS A 489 3.94 16.93 -14.12
N LEU A 490 4.10 15.68 -14.55
CA LEU A 490 3.07 14.66 -14.44
C LEU A 490 3.30 13.86 -13.15
N LYS A 491 2.28 13.81 -12.29
CA LYS A 491 2.23 12.88 -11.16
C LYS A 491 1.32 11.71 -11.49
N LYS A 492 1.74 10.51 -11.08
CA LYS A 492 0.90 9.32 -11.20
C LYS A 492 -0.35 9.50 -10.32
N ALA A 493 -1.53 9.33 -10.91
CA ALA A 493 -2.79 9.37 -10.18
C ALA A 493 -2.97 8.09 -9.33
N LYS A 494 -3.65 8.24 -8.20
CA LYS A 494 -3.96 7.11 -7.31
C LYS A 494 -4.91 6.15 -8.02
N GLU A 495 -4.60 4.86 -8.03
CA GLU A 495 -5.41 3.82 -8.69
C GLU A 495 -6.68 3.43 -7.88
N ARG A 496 -7.33 4.42 -7.25
CA ARG A 496 -8.47 4.23 -6.33
C ARG A 496 -9.71 3.65 -7.05
N ASN A 497 -9.92 4.05 -8.30
CA ASN A 497 -11.12 3.69 -9.08
C ASN A 497 -10.86 2.51 -10.05
N GLY A 498 -9.65 1.95 -10.02
CA GLY A 498 -9.18 0.92 -10.95
C GLY A 498 -7.76 1.22 -11.45
N PRO A 499 -7.12 0.25 -12.13
CA PRO A 499 -5.80 0.45 -12.71
C PRO A 499 -5.86 1.53 -13.80
N ILE A 500 -4.85 2.39 -13.84
CA ILE A 500 -4.70 3.39 -14.89
C ILE A 500 -3.97 2.73 -16.05
N SER A 501 -4.48 2.88 -17.27
CA SER A 501 -3.87 2.28 -18.46
C SER A 501 -2.89 3.25 -19.13
N SER A 502 -3.29 4.51 -19.31
CA SER A 502 -2.45 5.52 -19.97
C SER A 502 -2.78 6.95 -19.57
N TYR A 503 -1.79 7.82 -19.80
CA TYR A 503 -1.87 9.26 -19.71
C TYR A 503 -1.66 9.85 -21.11
N GLN A 504 -2.55 10.74 -21.52
CA GLN A 504 -2.44 11.44 -22.80
C GLN A 504 -2.44 12.94 -22.59
N VAL A 505 -1.57 13.63 -23.30
CA VAL A 505 -1.51 15.10 -23.28
C VAL A 505 -2.08 15.63 -24.59
N LEU A 506 -3.17 16.37 -24.50
CA LEU A 506 -3.88 16.97 -25.62
C LEU A 506 -3.59 18.46 -25.70
N VAL A 507 -3.40 18.95 -26.92
CA VAL A 507 -3.26 20.37 -27.22
C VAL A 507 -4.47 20.81 -28.02
N LEU A 508 -5.33 21.60 -27.38
CA LEU A 508 -6.62 22.02 -27.92
C LEU A 508 -6.62 23.54 -28.17
N PRO A 509 -7.02 24.03 -29.36
CA PRO A 509 -7.29 25.45 -29.58
C PRO A 509 -8.38 25.98 -28.63
N LEU A 510 -8.25 27.22 -28.15
CA LEU A 510 -9.22 27.82 -27.21
C LEU A 510 -10.65 27.87 -27.76
N ALA A 511 -10.81 27.94 -29.09
CA ALA A 511 -12.10 27.91 -29.76
C ALA A 511 -12.92 26.62 -29.55
N LEU A 512 -12.30 25.54 -29.05
CA LEU A 512 -12.93 24.23 -28.81
C LEU A 512 -13.38 24.00 -27.35
N GLN A 513 -13.21 24.98 -26.46
CA GLN A 513 -13.46 24.81 -25.02
C GLN A 513 -14.92 24.43 -24.69
N SER A 514 -15.90 24.82 -25.52
CA SER A 514 -17.33 24.50 -25.33
C SER A 514 -17.77 23.16 -25.95
N ILE A 515 -16.92 22.53 -26.79
CA ILE A 515 -17.27 21.32 -27.57
C ILE A 515 -16.49 20.09 -27.06
N PHE A 516 -15.42 20.30 -26.29
CA PHE A 516 -14.58 19.23 -25.79
C PHE A 516 -15.24 18.44 -24.66
N SER A 517 -15.57 17.17 -24.93
CA SER A 517 -15.87 16.15 -23.92
C SER A 517 -14.63 15.30 -23.67
N CYS A 518 -14.39 14.90 -22.41
CA CYS A 518 -13.27 14.02 -22.06
C CYS A 518 -13.28 12.67 -22.78
N ASP A 519 -14.47 12.21 -23.13
CA ASP A 519 -14.71 10.95 -23.83
C ASP A 519 -14.58 11.11 -25.36
N TYR A 520 -14.22 12.31 -25.85
CA TYR A 520 -14.08 12.58 -27.27
C TYR A 520 -12.83 11.90 -27.85
N GLU A 521 -13.03 10.94 -28.76
CA GLU A 521 -11.95 10.22 -29.46
C GLU A 521 -11.45 10.93 -30.73
N GLY A 522 -12.02 12.08 -31.10
CA GLY A 522 -11.69 12.78 -32.36
C GLY A 522 -10.35 13.52 -32.39
N ALA A 523 -9.58 13.54 -31.30
CA ALA A 523 -8.22 14.08 -31.29
C ALA A 523 -7.25 13.07 -31.93
N THR A 524 -6.75 13.41 -33.11
CA THR A 524 -5.90 12.55 -33.93
C THR A 524 -4.41 12.92 -33.80
N SER A 525 -3.53 12.15 -34.45
CA SER A 525 -2.11 12.52 -34.55
C SER A 525 -1.95 13.79 -35.40
N PHE A 526 -0.91 14.58 -35.10
CA PHE A 526 -0.65 15.85 -35.79
C PHE A 526 -0.59 15.73 -37.33
N PHE A 527 -0.19 14.57 -37.86
CA PHE A 527 -0.08 14.30 -39.30
C PHE A 527 -1.33 13.66 -39.93
N SER A 528 -2.42 13.53 -39.19
CA SER A 528 -3.67 13.01 -39.74
C SER A 528 -4.34 14.03 -40.68
N ASN A 529 -5.15 13.55 -41.63
CA ASN A 529 -5.94 14.39 -42.56
C ASN A 529 -7.05 15.22 -41.88
N ALA A 530 -7.05 15.32 -40.55
CA ALA A 530 -7.99 16.14 -39.80
C ALA A 530 -7.70 17.63 -40.04
N SER A 531 -8.74 18.45 -40.11
CA SER A 531 -8.61 19.89 -40.24
C SER A 531 -7.76 20.47 -39.10
N ASN A 532 -6.95 21.49 -39.38
CA ASN A 532 -6.14 22.25 -38.42
C ASN A 532 -6.91 22.86 -37.23
N THR A 533 -8.23 22.67 -37.19
CA THR A 533 -9.19 23.12 -36.18
C THR A 533 -9.40 22.10 -35.07
N ASP A 534 -9.08 20.82 -35.29
CA ASP A 534 -9.28 19.74 -34.32
C ASP A 534 -7.97 19.53 -33.56
N GLY A 535 -7.96 19.82 -32.26
CA GLY A 535 -6.76 19.68 -31.43
C GLY A 535 -6.09 18.30 -31.55
N TYR A 536 -4.81 18.21 -31.22
CA TYR A 536 -4.00 17.01 -31.45
C TYR A 536 -3.50 16.40 -30.14
N VAL A 537 -3.18 15.10 -30.19
CA VAL A 537 -2.49 14.41 -29.08
C VAL A 537 -0.99 14.65 -29.21
N ALA A 538 -0.40 15.31 -28.22
CA ALA A 538 1.02 15.63 -28.18
C ALA A 538 1.86 14.49 -27.60
N ALA A 539 1.31 13.74 -26.65
CA ALA A 539 1.99 12.60 -26.04
C ALA A 539 1.02 11.53 -25.52
N GLU A 540 1.44 10.27 -25.58
CA GLU A 540 0.82 9.14 -24.88
C GLU A 540 1.87 8.38 -24.08
N LEU A 541 1.62 8.23 -22.78
CA LEU A 541 2.47 7.52 -21.85
C LEU A 541 1.68 6.38 -21.22
N LEU A 542 2.25 5.17 -21.19
CA LEU A 542 1.63 4.06 -20.48
C LEU A 542 1.83 4.25 -18.97
N ALA A 543 0.83 3.87 -18.18
CA ALA A 543 0.88 4.10 -16.73
C ALA A 543 2.05 3.39 -16.02
N LYS A 544 2.56 2.29 -16.59
CA LYS A 544 3.76 1.58 -16.13
C LYS A 544 5.07 2.37 -16.31
N ASP A 545 5.08 3.31 -17.25
CA ASP A 545 6.28 4.09 -17.63
C ASP A 545 6.31 5.45 -16.89
N VAL A 546 5.27 5.77 -16.13
CA VAL A 546 5.19 6.99 -15.30
C VAL A 546 5.64 6.63 -13.87
N ALA A 547 6.85 7.04 -13.51
CA ALA A 547 7.39 6.87 -12.16
C ALA A 547 6.63 7.71 -11.11
N ASP A 548 6.65 7.27 -9.84
CA ASP A 548 5.99 7.98 -8.73
C ASP A 548 6.63 9.36 -8.44
N ASP A 549 7.89 9.56 -8.84
CA ASP A 549 8.60 10.84 -8.79
C ASP A 549 8.60 11.54 -10.16
N THR A 550 8.20 12.82 -10.14
CA THR A 550 7.69 13.65 -11.24
C THR A 550 8.36 13.46 -12.61
N MET A 551 7.63 12.85 -13.54
CA MET A 551 7.96 12.85 -14.97
C MET A 551 7.73 14.24 -15.56
N GLU A 552 8.68 14.76 -16.34
CA GLU A 552 8.58 16.07 -16.99
C GLU A 552 8.38 15.94 -18.51
N ILE A 553 7.34 16.59 -19.04
CA ILE A 553 7.06 16.65 -20.49
C ILE A 553 7.16 18.10 -20.96
N SER A 554 7.91 18.34 -22.03
CA SER A 554 7.97 19.65 -22.68
C SER A 554 6.98 19.67 -23.85
N ILE A 555 6.22 20.74 -24.06
CA ILE A 555 5.30 20.83 -25.21
C ILE A 555 6.01 21.47 -26.40
N GLY A 556 5.90 20.85 -27.57
CA GLY A 556 6.48 21.32 -28.82
C GLY A 556 7.97 21.03 -29.01
N ASP A 557 8.51 20.02 -28.32
CA ASP A 557 9.92 19.63 -28.38
C ASP A 557 10.31 18.80 -29.62
N ARG A 558 9.34 18.49 -30.51
CA ARG A 558 9.54 17.73 -31.75
C ARG A 558 9.96 16.28 -31.51
N LEU A 559 9.71 15.73 -30.33
CA LEU A 559 9.94 14.33 -30.01
C LEU A 559 8.67 13.48 -30.19
N TYR A 560 8.86 12.16 -30.25
CA TYR A 560 7.77 11.19 -30.27
C TYR A 560 7.54 10.62 -28.87
N TYR A 561 6.28 10.60 -28.45
CA TYR A 561 5.84 9.99 -27.20
C TYR A 561 4.80 8.92 -27.53
N GLY A 562 5.21 7.65 -27.44
CA GLY A 562 4.46 6.54 -28.01
C GLY A 562 4.37 6.68 -29.53
N LYS A 563 3.15 6.72 -30.07
CA LYS A 563 2.88 6.91 -31.51
C LYS A 563 2.61 8.36 -31.93
N TYR A 564 2.64 9.30 -30.98
CA TYR A 564 2.24 10.69 -31.23
C TYR A 564 3.44 11.62 -31.33
N TYR A 565 3.35 12.57 -32.26
CA TYR A 565 4.38 13.57 -32.51
C TYR A 565 4.05 14.87 -31.78
N ASN A 566 4.98 15.32 -30.92
CA ASN A 566 4.83 16.55 -30.15
C ASN A 566 5.20 17.78 -30.98
N ALA A 567 4.24 18.27 -31.77
CA ALA A 567 4.44 19.38 -32.69
C ALA A 567 4.60 20.73 -31.97
N PRO A 568 5.41 21.66 -32.52
CA PRO A 568 5.53 23.02 -31.97
C PRO A 568 4.18 23.76 -32.06
N LEU A 569 3.85 24.53 -31.03
CA LEU A 569 2.67 25.40 -31.03
C LEU A 569 2.81 26.50 -32.09
N LYS A 570 1.71 26.81 -32.81
CA LYS A 570 1.71 27.87 -33.81
C LYS A 570 1.59 29.24 -33.13
N THR A 571 2.38 30.20 -33.59
CA THR A 571 2.31 31.60 -33.16
C THR A 571 0.98 32.23 -33.58
N GLY A 572 0.40 33.05 -32.71
CA GLY A 572 -0.87 33.76 -32.90
C GLY A 572 -2.13 32.99 -32.50
N ASN A 573 -2.00 31.81 -31.87
CA ASN A 573 -3.13 31.00 -31.41
C ASN A 573 -3.06 30.74 -29.91
N ASP A 574 -4.23 30.77 -29.26
CA ASP A 574 -4.39 30.40 -27.87
C ASP A 574 -4.71 28.90 -27.73
N TYR A 575 -4.03 28.22 -26.80
CA TYR A 575 -4.15 26.78 -26.58
C TYR A 575 -4.47 26.42 -25.13
N HIS A 576 -5.26 25.37 -24.93
CA HIS A 576 -5.41 24.62 -23.68
C HIS A 576 -4.63 23.31 -23.80
N ILE A 577 -3.80 23.05 -22.80
CA ILE A 577 -3.12 21.78 -22.65
C ILE A 577 -3.92 20.97 -21.63
N VAL A 578 -4.46 19.83 -22.06
CA VAL A 578 -5.34 18.98 -21.26
C VAL A 578 -4.67 17.64 -21.03
N LEU A 579 -4.59 17.21 -19.78
CA LEU A 579 -4.26 15.84 -19.42
C LEU A 579 -5.52 14.99 -19.49
N ARG A 580 -5.50 13.90 -20.24
CA ARG A 580 -6.52 12.84 -20.21
C ARG A 580 -5.91 11.59 -19.57
N ILE A 581 -6.58 11.09 -18.54
CA ILE A 581 -6.22 9.86 -17.85
C ILE A 581 -7.23 8.81 -18.27
N THR A 582 -6.74 7.69 -18.78
CA THR A 582 -7.58 6.59 -19.23
C THR A 582 -7.44 5.43 -18.26
N SER A 583 -8.57 4.88 -17.83
CA SER A 583 -8.65 3.57 -17.20
C SER A 583 -9.40 2.66 -18.17
N GLU A 584 -8.68 1.68 -18.71
CA GLU A 584 -9.24 0.67 -19.62
C GLU A 584 -9.10 -0.71 -19.02
N TRP A 585 -10.23 -1.40 -18.83
CA TRP A 585 -10.26 -2.77 -18.32
C TRP A 585 -11.42 -3.57 -18.91
N ASN A 586 -11.18 -4.79 -19.41
CA ASN A 586 -12.14 -5.61 -20.16
C ASN A 586 -13.00 -4.82 -21.17
N LYS A 587 -12.37 -3.95 -21.98
CA LYS A 587 -13.02 -3.10 -22.99
C LYS A 587 -13.93 -1.99 -22.43
N VAL A 588 -14.03 -1.82 -21.11
CA VAL A 588 -14.66 -0.65 -20.50
C VAL A 588 -13.60 0.43 -20.37
N ARG A 589 -13.85 1.59 -20.99
CA ARG A 589 -12.98 2.77 -20.91
C ARG A 589 -13.66 3.86 -20.10
N ARG A 590 -12.92 4.43 -19.16
CA ARG A 590 -13.33 5.62 -18.42
C ARG A 590 -12.22 6.65 -18.49
N TYR A 591 -12.63 7.90 -18.66
CA TYR A 591 -11.71 9.02 -18.84
C TYR A 591 -11.93 10.05 -17.74
N SER A 592 -10.85 10.68 -17.35
CA SER A 592 -10.87 11.92 -16.57
C SER A 592 -9.91 12.90 -17.20
N CYS A 593 -10.30 14.17 -17.30
CA CYS A 593 -9.40 15.21 -17.79
C CYS A 593 -9.19 16.34 -16.80
N ALA A 594 -8.03 16.96 -16.93
CA ALA A 594 -7.72 18.21 -16.26
C ALA A 594 -6.92 19.13 -17.16
N VAL A 595 -7.18 20.43 -17.02
CA VAL A 595 -6.43 21.46 -17.73
C VAL A 595 -5.09 21.65 -17.00
N LEU A 596 -4.00 21.32 -17.69
CA LEU A 596 -2.64 21.49 -17.18
C LEU A 596 -2.15 22.92 -17.32
N ALA A 597 -2.41 23.54 -18.47
CA ALA A 597 -1.93 24.89 -18.75
C ALA A 597 -2.77 25.58 -19.83
N GLN A 598 -2.80 26.91 -19.76
CA GLN A 598 -3.35 27.76 -20.81
C GLN A 598 -2.24 28.62 -21.40
N VAL A 599 -2.05 28.53 -22.72
CA VAL A 599 -1.06 29.29 -23.47
C VAL A 599 -1.80 30.39 -24.23
N LYS A 600 -1.45 31.66 -23.97
CA LYS A 600 -2.03 32.81 -24.68
C LYS A 600 -0.96 33.55 -25.45
N ASP A 601 -1.14 33.73 -26.76
CA ASP A 601 -0.22 34.51 -27.59
C ASP A 601 -0.83 35.88 -27.88
N SER A 602 -0.37 36.89 -27.15
CA SER A 602 -0.75 38.28 -27.40
C SER A 602 0.01 38.82 -28.61
N SER A 603 -0.54 38.63 -29.82
CA SER A 603 -0.12 39.41 -30.99
C SER A 603 -0.52 40.87 -30.75
N LEU A 604 0.47 41.73 -30.50
CA LEU A 604 0.28 43.18 -30.59
C LEU A 604 -0.16 43.48 -32.03
N THR A 605 -1.32 44.11 -32.19
CA THR A 605 -1.72 44.77 -33.43
C THR A 605 -0.70 45.87 -33.74
N LEU A 606 0.25 45.59 -34.64
CA LEU A 606 1.07 46.60 -35.28
C LEU A 606 0.39 46.96 -36.60
N GLU A 607 -0.66 47.79 -36.55
CA GLU A 607 -0.85 48.72 -37.67
C GLU A 607 0.23 49.80 -37.52
N GLN A 608 1.09 49.81 -38.52
CA GLN A 608 2.18 50.74 -38.72
C GLN A 608 1.66 52.16 -38.96
N MET A 609 2.42 53.12 -38.43
CA MET A 609 2.82 54.36 -39.08
C MET A 609 1.81 54.98 -40.07
N VAL A 610 1.00 55.91 -39.56
CA VAL A 610 0.93 57.22 -40.21
C VAL A 610 1.67 58.20 -39.32
N GLY A 611 2.91 58.49 -39.72
CA GLY A 611 3.61 59.66 -39.26
C GLY A 611 3.01 60.92 -39.87
N VAL A 612 3.27 62.03 -39.17
CA VAL A 612 3.14 63.43 -39.60
C VAL A 612 1.74 64.05 -39.46
N GLY A 613 1.65 64.91 -38.44
CA GLY A 613 0.70 66.01 -38.40
C GLY A 613 -0.37 65.87 -37.32
N LEU A 614 -0.04 66.29 -36.09
CA LEU A 614 -0.97 66.98 -35.16
C LEU A 614 -0.22 67.51 -33.91
N GLY A 615 1.05 67.91 -34.07
CA GLY A 615 1.83 68.64 -33.07
C GLY A 615 1.57 70.16 -33.08
N SER A 616 0.41 70.63 -33.55
CA SER A 616 0.17 72.08 -33.73
C SER A 616 -1.26 72.55 -33.44
N ILE A 617 -2.05 71.82 -32.66
CA ILE A 617 -3.34 72.33 -32.15
C ILE A 617 -3.39 72.35 -30.61
N ALA A 618 -2.66 71.47 -29.92
CA ALA A 618 -2.54 71.54 -28.45
C ALA A 618 -1.63 72.68 -27.96
N PHE A 619 -0.72 73.20 -28.79
CA PHE A 619 0.13 74.35 -28.45
C PHE A 619 -0.53 75.71 -28.77
N VAL A 620 -1.59 75.73 -29.60
CA VAL A 620 -2.35 76.95 -29.92
C VAL A 620 -3.50 77.18 -28.93
N MET A 621 -4.03 76.13 -28.29
CA MET A 621 -5.06 76.28 -27.25
C MET A 621 -4.49 76.58 -25.85
N ALA A 622 -3.19 76.35 -25.62
CA ALA A 622 -2.52 76.72 -24.37
C ALA A 622 -1.94 78.15 -24.36
N LEU A 623 -1.74 78.77 -25.54
CA LEU A 623 -1.33 80.19 -25.67
C LEU A 623 -2.51 81.17 -25.85
N ALA A 624 -3.70 80.68 -26.19
CA ALA A 624 -4.93 81.48 -26.22
C ALA A 624 -5.62 81.61 -24.85
N PHE A 625 -5.27 80.77 -23.87
CA PHE A 625 -5.81 80.84 -22.49
C PHE A 625 -4.95 81.68 -21.52
N LEU A 626 -3.73 82.07 -21.92
CA LEU A 626 -2.84 82.95 -21.14
C LEU A 626 -2.82 84.41 -21.64
N SER A 627 -3.66 84.76 -22.62
CA SER A 627 -3.80 86.13 -23.15
C SER A 627 -5.18 86.77 -22.88
N PHE A 628 -6.06 86.12 -22.11
CA PHE A 628 -7.33 86.68 -21.63
C PHE A 628 -7.40 86.88 -20.09
N LEU A 629 -6.25 86.87 -19.42
CA LEU A 629 -6.08 87.28 -18.01
C LEU A 629 -5.25 88.58 -17.89
N ALA A 630 -5.44 89.50 -18.83
CA ALA A 630 -4.90 90.86 -18.75
C ALA A 630 -5.98 91.88 -19.20
N VAL A 631 -6.92 92.15 -18.29
CA VAL A 631 -7.41 93.50 -18.00
C VAL A 631 -7.23 93.71 -16.51
#